data_AF-A0A7V8SQR0-F1
#
_entry.id   AF-A0A7V8SQR0-F1
#
_cell.length_a   1.000
_cell.length_b   1.000
_cell.length_c   1.000
_cell.angle_alpha   90.00
_cell.angle_beta   90.00
_cell.angle_gamma   90.00
#
_symmetry.space_group_name_H-M   'P 1'
#
loop_
_entity.id
_entity.type
_entity.pdbx_description
1 polymer ?
#
loop_
_entity_poly.entity_id
_entity_poly.type
_entity_poly.pdbx_seq_one_letter_code
_entity_poly.pdbx_strand_id
1 'polypeptide(L)'
;MTPMRRGRPWAVIAALCAAVLVTFGLAQPASAAPGWPVVGKGAAGPDVRSAQYLLAAHGHGIDADGQFGPATEGAVRAFQQAKGYGVDGILGSETWPGLVITVREGDKGHAVSAAQTALNKHGAGLSVDGQFGPATAKAARAFQDKQGLTADGIVGPQTWQQLVGQGGSGGGYSLPVARGAASRDAYGAPHHDYPALDLPVGTGTPLLAVTSGVAERVSNDRCGYGYQLRGDDGATYLYCHLSQHQAGSGVQVEAGTQLGLSGSTGNSTGPHLHLEVNAGGAQRCPQPLMLAVYDGAAPPAPGGLPTGGCIG
;
A
#
# COMPACT_ATOMS: atom_id res chain seq x y z
N MET A 1 -48.20 42.84 62.91
CA MET A 1 -48.13 43.01 61.43
C MET A 1 -46.69 42.71 61.01
N THR A 2 -46.47 41.52 60.47
CA THR A 2 -45.20 40.99 59.93
C THR A 2 -45.23 41.14 58.37
N PRO A 3 -44.17 40.87 57.59
CA PRO A 3 -43.39 41.89 56.88
C PRO A 3 -43.07 41.55 55.39
N MET A 4 -42.12 42.28 54.78
CA MET A 4 -41.31 41.94 53.58
C MET A 4 -42.06 41.91 52.22
N ARG A 5 -41.48 42.21 51.04
CA ARG A 5 -40.18 41.76 50.50
C ARG A 5 -39.79 42.54 49.23
N ARG A 6 -38.46 42.60 49.00
CA ARG A 6 -37.74 43.12 47.82
C ARG A 6 -37.98 42.30 46.55
N GLY A 7 -37.84 42.93 45.38
CA GLY A 7 -37.52 42.28 44.10
C GLY A 7 -36.91 43.29 43.10
N ARG A 8 -35.63 43.14 42.77
CA ARG A 8 -34.89 43.92 41.74
C ARG A 8 -35.08 43.26 40.37
N PRO A 9 -35.05 44.01 39.25
CA PRO A 9 -35.25 43.49 37.91
C PRO A 9 -34.02 42.72 37.41
N TRP A 10 -34.24 41.60 36.72
CA TRP A 10 -33.19 40.89 35.99
C TRP A 10 -32.99 41.56 34.63
N ALA A 11 -31.86 42.25 34.48
CA ALA A 11 -31.32 42.61 33.17
C ALA A 11 -30.66 41.35 32.58
N VAL A 12 -31.16 40.88 31.45
CA VAL A 12 -30.52 39.83 30.65
C VAL A 12 -29.37 40.48 29.88
N ILE A 13 -28.13 40.23 30.32
CA ILE A 13 -26.93 40.55 29.55
C ILE A 13 -26.72 39.41 28.55
N ALA A 14 -26.99 39.67 27.27
CA ALA A 14 -26.60 38.78 26.19
C ALA A 14 -25.09 38.94 25.95
N ALA A 15 -24.30 38.01 26.49
CA ALA A 15 -22.88 37.90 26.18
C ALA A 15 -22.71 37.21 24.81
N LEU A 16 -22.35 38.00 23.79
CA LEU A 16 -21.86 37.50 22.51
C LEU A 16 -20.42 36.96 22.70
N CYS A 17 -20.29 35.68 22.98
CA CYS A 17 -19.01 34.97 22.88
C CYS A 17 -18.75 34.61 21.42
N ALA A 18 -17.95 35.41 20.71
CA ALA A 18 -17.35 35.01 19.45
C ALA A 18 -16.31 33.90 19.73
N ALA A 19 -16.67 32.65 19.49
CA ALA A 19 -15.74 31.54 19.52
C ALA A 19 -14.83 31.62 18.29
N VAL A 20 -13.62 32.14 18.46
CA VAL A 20 -12.54 31.95 17.49
C VAL A 20 -12.07 30.51 17.65
N LEU A 21 -12.55 29.62 16.78
CA LEU A 21 -12.00 28.28 16.61
C LEU A 21 -10.62 28.42 15.95
N VAL A 22 -9.58 28.55 16.77
CA VAL A 22 -8.21 28.29 16.32
C VAL A 22 -8.11 26.78 16.12
N THR A 23 -8.34 26.32 14.90
CA THR A 23 -7.98 24.96 14.51
C THR A 23 -6.45 24.90 14.49
N PHE A 24 -5.84 24.52 15.62
CA PHE A 24 -4.53 23.91 15.57
C PHE A 24 -4.69 22.62 14.76
N GLY A 25 -4.33 22.67 13.48
CA GLY A 25 -4.18 21.48 12.67
C GLY A 25 -3.12 20.63 13.34
N LEU A 26 -3.53 19.60 14.09
CA LEU A 26 -2.62 18.55 14.49
C LEU A 26 -2.12 17.94 13.19
N ALA A 27 -0.84 18.17 12.88
CA ALA A 27 -0.17 17.47 11.81
C ALA A 27 -0.42 15.98 12.03
N GLN A 28 -1.05 15.33 11.05
CA GLN A 28 -1.20 13.87 11.10
C GLN A 28 0.20 13.28 11.30
N PRO A 29 0.37 12.33 12.25
CA PRO A 29 1.66 11.67 12.37
C PRO A 29 2.00 11.04 11.01
N ALA A 30 3.25 11.22 10.57
CA ALA A 30 3.73 10.68 9.31
C ALA A 30 3.31 9.21 9.20
N SER A 31 2.67 8.86 8.07
CA SER A 31 2.38 7.47 7.78
C SER A 31 3.69 6.70 7.80
N ALA A 32 3.77 5.60 8.57
CA ALA A 32 4.97 4.78 8.61
C ALA A 32 5.34 4.37 7.17
N ALA A 33 6.60 4.56 6.79
CA ALA A 33 7.02 4.29 5.43
C ALA A 33 6.74 2.82 5.08
N PRO A 34 6.07 2.53 3.96
CA PRO A 34 5.81 1.16 3.55
C PRO A 34 7.14 0.45 3.31
N GLY A 35 7.16 -0.87 3.44
CA GLY A 35 8.32 -1.65 3.02
C GLY A 35 8.65 -1.38 1.55
N TRP A 36 9.92 -1.51 1.18
CA TRP A 36 10.30 -1.50 -0.24
C TRP A 36 9.55 -2.62 -0.98
N PRO A 37 9.01 -2.35 -2.18
CA PRO A 37 8.25 -3.35 -2.91
C PRO A 37 9.19 -4.46 -3.36
N VAL A 38 8.63 -5.62 -3.67
CA VAL A 38 9.37 -6.69 -4.34
C VAL A 38 8.98 -6.67 -5.81
N VAL A 39 9.96 -6.44 -6.68
CA VAL A 39 9.75 -6.35 -8.13
C VAL A 39 10.73 -7.32 -8.80
N GLY A 40 10.19 -8.26 -9.57
CA GLY A 40 10.97 -9.33 -10.19
C GLY A 40 10.38 -9.75 -11.54
N LYS A 41 10.87 -10.88 -12.06
CA LYS A 41 10.47 -11.41 -13.36
C LYS A 41 8.96 -11.51 -13.51
N GLY A 42 8.43 -10.91 -14.58
CA GLY A 42 7.00 -10.92 -14.89
C GLY A 42 6.22 -9.78 -14.25
N ALA A 43 6.82 -8.96 -13.38
CA ALA A 43 6.23 -7.69 -12.96
C ALA A 43 6.07 -6.75 -14.16
N ALA A 44 5.07 -5.87 -14.10
CA ALA A 44 4.91 -4.80 -15.08
C ALA A 44 4.31 -3.55 -14.42
N GLY A 45 4.51 -2.39 -15.05
CA GLY A 45 3.89 -1.12 -14.65
C GLY A 45 4.88 -0.01 -14.32
N PRO A 46 4.41 1.09 -13.70
CA PRO A 46 5.21 2.29 -13.46
C PRO A 46 6.39 2.05 -12.49
N ASP A 47 6.29 1.12 -11.55
CA ASP A 47 7.41 0.81 -10.64
C ASP A 47 8.54 0.09 -11.37
N VAL A 48 8.20 -0.84 -12.28
CA VAL A 48 9.18 -1.48 -13.18
C VAL A 48 9.82 -0.45 -14.10
N ARG A 49 9.04 0.45 -14.69
CA ARG A 49 9.57 1.52 -15.55
C ARG A 49 10.49 2.46 -14.78
N SER A 50 10.14 2.81 -13.54
CA SER A 50 10.98 3.62 -12.66
C SER A 50 12.28 2.89 -12.32
N ALA A 51 12.22 1.59 -12.02
CA ALA A 51 13.40 0.76 -11.81
C ALA A 51 14.30 0.69 -13.04
N GLN A 52 13.74 0.53 -14.24
CA GLN A 52 14.50 0.49 -15.49
C GLN A 52 15.23 1.81 -15.74
N TYR A 53 14.59 2.95 -15.51
CA TYR A 53 15.26 4.25 -15.55
C TYR A 53 16.36 4.39 -14.49
N LEU A 54 16.16 3.91 -13.27
CA LEU A 54 17.20 3.93 -12.24
C LEU A 54 18.38 3.03 -12.63
N LEU A 55 18.13 1.83 -13.14
CA LEU A 55 19.17 0.94 -13.67
C LEU A 55 19.95 1.62 -14.82
N ALA A 56 19.26 2.31 -15.73
CA ALA A 56 19.90 3.11 -16.77
C ALA A 56 20.75 4.26 -16.21
N ALA A 57 20.31 4.90 -15.12
CA ALA A 57 21.12 5.91 -14.41
C ALA A 57 22.39 5.31 -13.76
N HIS A 58 22.38 4.03 -13.41
CA HIS A 58 23.56 3.27 -12.98
C HIS A 58 24.38 2.68 -14.14
N GLY A 59 24.06 3.04 -15.39
CA GLY A 59 24.82 2.66 -16.58
C GLY A 59 24.36 1.35 -17.26
N HIS A 60 23.23 0.77 -16.85
CA HIS A 60 22.67 -0.39 -17.53
C HIS A 60 21.83 0.03 -18.73
N GLY A 61 22.33 -0.19 -19.95
CA GLY A 61 21.61 0.16 -21.19
C GLY A 61 20.40 -0.74 -21.46
N ILE A 62 19.28 -0.46 -20.79
CA ILE A 62 18.00 -1.15 -20.98
C ILE A 62 16.88 -0.17 -21.33
N ASP A 63 15.91 -0.63 -22.11
CA ASP A 63 14.72 0.15 -22.42
C ASP A 63 13.77 0.21 -21.21
N ALA A 64 13.19 1.38 -20.97
CA ALA A 64 12.22 1.60 -19.89
C ALA A 64 10.78 1.34 -20.37
N ASP A 65 10.50 0.10 -20.80
CA ASP A 65 9.19 -0.32 -21.33
C ASP A 65 8.13 -0.56 -20.24
N GLY A 66 8.55 -0.71 -18.98
CA GLY A 66 7.70 -1.06 -17.85
C GLY A 66 7.40 -2.54 -17.74
N GLN A 67 8.15 -3.43 -18.40
CA GLN A 67 8.04 -4.89 -18.30
C GLN A 67 9.31 -5.47 -17.70
N PHE A 68 9.18 -6.27 -16.64
CA PHE A 68 10.33 -6.91 -15.99
C PHE A 68 10.65 -8.21 -16.73
N GLY A 69 11.21 -8.04 -17.92
CA GLY A 69 11.68 -9.13 -18.78
C GLY A 69 13.13 -9.55 -18.49
N PRO A 70 13.68 -10.48 -19.30
CA PRO A 70 15.04 -10.99 -19.12
C PRO A 70 16.13 -9.91 -19.12
N ALA A 71 15.97 -8.85 -19.91
CA ALA A 71 16.91 -7.74 -19.94
C ALA A 71 16.95 -6.96 -18.61
N THR A 72 15.77 -6.69 -18.03
CA THR A 72 15.66 -6.05 -16.71
C THR A 72 16.20 -6.95 -15.61
N GLU A 73 15.86 -8.25 -15.61
CA GLU A 73 16.42 -9.21 -14.64
C GLU A 73 17.96 -9.26 -14.71
N GLY A 74 18.52 -9.32 -15.93
CA GLY A 74 19.97 -9.28 -16.14
C GLY A 74 20.62 -8.01 -15.60
N ALA A 75 19.99 -6.85 -15.81
CA ALA A 75 20.46 -5.57 -15.27
C ALA A 75 20.40 -5.53 -13.74
N VAL A 76 19.33 -6.06 -13.12
CA VAL A 76 19.22 -6.15 -11.66
C VAL A 76 20.30 -7.05 -11.08
N ARG A 77 20.52 -8.23 -11.67
CA ARG A 77 21.60 -9.14 -11.24
C ARG A 77 22.98 -8.48 -11.36
N ALA A 78 23.24 -7.76 -12.46
CA ALA A 78 24.49 -7.04 -12.65
C ALA A 78 24.68 -5.91 -11.62
N PHE A 79 23.61 -5.18 -11.31
CA PHE A 79 23.61 -4.15 -10.28
C PHE A 79 23.89 -4.74 -8.89
N GLN A 80 23.19 -5.82 -8.52
CA GLN A 80 23.40 -6.53 -7.25
C GLN A 80 24.84 -7.04 -7.12
N GLN A 81 25.38 -7.66 -8.18
CA GLN A 81 26.75 -8.11 -8.24
C GLN A 81 27.76 -6.96 -8.04
N ALA A 82 27.52 -5.80 -8.66
CA ALA A 82 28.38 -4.63 -8.53
C ALA A 82 28.32 -4.00 -7.12
N LYS A 83 27.21 -4.18 -6.40
CA LYS A 83 27.04 -3.67 -5.02
C LYS A 83 27.39 -4.69 -3.93
N GLY A 84 27.61 -5.97 -4.29
CA GLY A 84 27.88 -7.05 -3.34
C GLY A 84 26.64 -7.56 -2.59
N TYR A 85 25.45 -7.41 -3.20
CA TYR A 85 24.19 -7.92 -2.65
C TYR A 85 23.97 -9.40 -3.02
N GLY A 86 22.94 -10.02 -2.43
CA GLY A 86 22.44 -11.31 -2.93
C GLY A 86 22.01 -11.19 -4.39
N VAL A 87 22.58 -12.01 -5.28
CA VAL A 87 22.31 -11.94 -6.74
C VAL A 87 21.11 -12.81 -7.10
N ASP A 88 19.93 -12.40 -6.65
CA ASP A 88 18.66 -13.10 -6.89
C ASP A 88 17.89 -12.57 -8.12
N GLY A 89 18.26 -11.41 -8.66
CA GLY A 89 17.58 -10.75 -9.78
C GLY A 89 16.27 -10.06 -9.40
N ILE A 90 16.05 -9.83 -8.11
CA ILE A 90 14.84 -9.24 -7.55
C ILE A 90 15.16 -7.88 -6.92
N LEU A 91 14.34 -6.87 -7.22
CA LEU A 91 14.39 -5.60 -6.52
C LEU A 91 13.58 -5.72 -5.22
N GLY A 92 14.26 -6.00 -4.12
CA GLY A 92 13.67 -6.11 -2.77
C GLY A 92 14.26 -5.12 -1.77
N SER A 93 14.08 -5.40 -0.47
CA SER A 93 14.51 -4.54 0.64
C SER A 93 16.02 -4.29 0.70
N GLU A 94 16.83 -5.18 0.14
CA GLU A 94 18.28 -5.00 0.02
C GLU A 94 18.66 -4.14 -1.19
N THR A 95 18.01 -4.35 -2.34
CA THR A 95 18.43 -3.74 -3.61
C THR A 95 17.85 -2.33 -3.82
N TRP A 96 16.59 -2.09 -3.45
CA TRP A 96 15.95 -0.78 -3.65
C TRP A 96 16.67 0.39 -3.00
N PRO A 97 17.11 0.33 -1.72
CA PRO A 97 17.83 1.43 -1.08
C PRO A 97 19.11 1.84 -1.82
N GLY A 98 19.80 0.88 -2.45
CA GLY A 98 21.00 1.14 -3.24
C GLY A 98 20.69 1.62 -4.66
N LEU A 99 19.53 1.24 -5.21
CA LEU A 99 19.13 1.56 -6.58
C LEU A 99 18.63 3.01 -6.70
N VAL A 100 17.88 3.50 -5.71
CA VAL A 100 17.29 4.84 -5.77
C VAL A 100 18.34 5.95 -5.76
N ILE A 101 18.09 7.01 -6.52
CA ILE A 101 18.96 8.18 -6.63
C ILE A 101 18.17 9.39 -6.17
N THR A 102 18.71 10.14 -5.21
CA THR A 102 18.11 11.40 -4.77
C THR A 102 18.13 12.41 -5.91
N VAL A 103 16.97 12.97 -6.26
CA VAL A 103 16.84 14.01 -7.29
C VAL A 103 16.06 15.22 -6.77
N ARG A 104 16.40 16.40 -7.29
CA ARG A 104 15.84 17.71 -6.92
C ARG A 104 15.81 18.66 -8.11
N GLU A 105 15.21 19.82 -7.90
CA GLU A 105 15.10 20.86 -8.93
C GLU A 105 16.46 21.24 -9.53
N GLY A 106 16.51 21.24 -10.88
CA GLY A 106 17.72 21.46 -11.67
C GLY A 106 18.41 20.17 -12.15
N ASP A 107 18.15 19.02 -11.52
CA ASP A 107 18.72 17.73 -11.94
C ASP A 107 18.15 17.27 -13.29
N LYS A 108 18.90 16.41 -13.97
CA LYS A 108 18.55 15.87 -15.29
C LYS A 108 18.92 14.39 -15.42
N GLY A 109 18.27 13.70 -16.35
CA GLY A 109 18.62 12.35 -16.78
C GLY A 109 17.64 11.26 -16.34
N HIS A 110 18.07 10.00 -16.40
CA HIS A 110 17.18 8.86 -16.18
C HIS A 110 16.61 8.81 -14.76
N ALA A 111 17.38 9.18 -13.73
CA ALA A 111 16.86 9.24 -12.35
C ALA A 111 15.67 10.21 -12.21
N VAL A 112 15.68 11.32 -12.96
CA VAL A 112 14.56 12.25 -13.02
C VAL A 112 13.37 11.66 -13.77
N SER A 113 13.63 10.94 -14.87
CA SER A 113 12.58 10.22 -15.62
C SER A 113 11.89 9.16 -14.75
N ALA A 114 12.66 8.48 -13.89
CA ALA A 114 12.13 7.58 -12.87
C ALA A 114 11.22 8.33 -11.88
N ALA A 115 11.67 9.47 -11.35
CA ALA A 115 10.89 10.24 -10.38
C ALA A 115 9.58 10.78 -10.99
N GLN A 116 9.62 11.27 -12.23
CA GLN A 116 8.43 11.71 -12.96
C GLN A 116 7.45 10.55 -13.21
N THR A 117 7.96 9.37 -13.60
CA THR A 117 7.15 8.16 -13.77
C THR A 117 6.45 7.76 -12.47
N ALA A 118 7.20 7.74 -11.36
CA ALA A 118 6.69 7.40 -10.05
C ALA A 118 5.68 8.44 -9.55
N LEU A 119 5.92 9.74 -9.74
CA LEU A 119 4.96 10.80 -9.39
C LEU A 119 3.67 10.70 -10.24
N ASN A 120 3.79 10.31 -11.51
CA ASN A 120 2.63 10.11 -12.39
C ASN A 120 1.75 8.94 -11.98
N LYS A 121 2.33 7.85 -11.42
CA LYS A 121 1.55 6.79 -10.77
C LYS A 121 0.61 7.35 -9.69
N HIS A 122 1.02 8.43 -9.03
CA HIS A 122 0.24 9.13 -8.00
C HIS A 122 -0.57 10.33 -8.54
N GLY A 123 -0.78 10.40 -9.86
CA GLY A 123 -1.70 11.37 -10.48
C GLY A 123 -1.09 12.74 -10.79
N ALA A 124 0.23 12.90 -10.82
CA ALA A 124 0.88 14.19 -11.04
C ALA A 124 0.72 14.78 -12.47
N GLY A 125 0.48 13.94 -13.49
CA GLY A 125 0.25 14.38 -14.87
C GLY A 125 1.43 15.09 -15.54
N LEU A 126 2.67 14.77 -15.14
CA LEU A 126 3.91 15.34 -15.66
C LEU A 126 4.29 14.71 -17.01
N SER A 127 4.98 15.49 -17.85
CA SER A 127 5.79 14.92 -18.93
C SER A 127 6.99 14.17 -18.34
N VAL A 128 7.31 12.99 -18.87
CA VAL A 128 8.54 12.25 -18.51
C VAL A 128 9.64 12.67 -19.47
N ASP A 129 10.23 13.83 -19.21
CA ASP A 129 11.24 14.47 -20.06
C ASP A 129 12.67 14.40 -19.49
N GLY A 130 12.82 13.83 -18.29
CA GLY A 130 14.09 13.73 -17.60
C GLY A 130 14.64 15.07 -17.12
N GLN A 131 13.81 16.10 -16.99
CA GLN A 131 14.19 17.42 -16.47
C GLN A 131 13.43 17.72 -15.18
N PHE A 132 14.16 17.93 -14.09
CA PHE A 132 13.53 18.21 -12.80
C PHE A 132 13.27 19.72 -12.72
N GLY A 133 12.24 20.16 -13.43
CA GLY A 133 11.80 21.56 -13.42
C GLY A 133 10.80 21.89 -12.29
N PRO A 134 10.28 23.12 -12.28
CA PRO A 134 9.33 23.59 -11.26
C PRO A 134 8.05 22.74 -11.16
N ALA A 135 7.58 22.16 -12.27
CA ALA A 135 6.41 21.28 -12.28
C ALA A 135 6.67 19.98 -11.50
N THR A 136 7.82 19.33 -11.72
CA THR A 136 8.26 18.13 -10.99
C THR A 136 8.46 18.45 -9.51
N ALA A 137 9.06 19.59 -9.18
CA ALA A 137 9.24 20.04 -7.79
C ALA A 137 7.91 20.28 -7.06
N LYS A 138 6.94 20.90 -7.76
CA LYS A 138 5.58 21.09 -7.23
C LYS A 138 4.89 19.75 -6.98
N ALA A 139 5.00 18.81 -7.91
CA ALA A 139 4.42 17.47 -7.77
C ALA A 139 5.06 16.69 -6.61
N ALA A 140 6.38 16.77 -6.45
CA ALA A 140 7.09 16.15 -5.33
C ALA A 140 6.59 16.68 -3.98
N ARG A 141 6.47 18.00 -3.83
CA ARG A 141 5.92 18.62 -2.61
C ARG A 141 4.48 18.19 -2.33
N ALA A 142 3.62 18.22 -3.35
CA ALA A 142 2.23 17.79 -3.21
C ALA A 142 2.10 16.32 -2.80
N PHE A 143 2.96 15.45 -3.35
CA PHE A 143 3.03 14.05 -2.95
C PHE A 143 3.51 13.91 -1.50
N GLN A 144 4.58 14.61 -1.12
CA GLN A 144 5.11 14.60 0.25
C GLN A 144 4.08 15.06 1.26
N ASP A 145 3.37 16.17 0.99
CA ASP A 145 2.27 16.67 1.83
C ASP A 145 1.18 15.61 2.01
N LYS A 146 0.77 14.95 0.90
CA LYS A 146 -0.24 13.88 0.94
C LYS A 146 0.21 12.67 1.76
N GLN A 147 1.50 12.38 1.81
CA GLN A 147 2.07 11.26 2.56
C GLN A 147 2.48 11.63 4.00
N GLY A 148 2.30 12.89 4.41
CA GLY A 148 2.75 13.37 5.73
C GLY A 148 4.27 13.44 5.88
N LEU A 149 4.99 13.61 4.77
CA LEU A 149 6.44 13.84 4.74
C LEU A 149 6.73 15.35 4.77
N THR A 150 7.98 15.72 5.06
CA THR A 150 8.45 17.09 4.84
C THR A 150 8.37 17.43 3.35
N ALA A 151 7.56 18.43 2.98
CA ALA A 151 7.39 18.88 1.59
C ALA A 151 8.53 19.79 1.10
N ASP A 152 9.75 19.24 1.07
CA ASP A 152 10.96 19.92 0.60
C ASP A 152 11.13 19.90 -0.94
N GLY A 153 10.32 19.09 -1.65
CA GLY A 153 10.39 18.92 -3.10
C GLY A 153 11.57 18.06 -3.57
N ILE A 154 12.27 17.40 -2.65
CA ILE A 154 13.39 16.50 -2.93
C ILE A 154 12.88 15.05 -2.93
N VAL A 155 13.10 14.34 -4.03
CA VAL A 155 12.78 12.92 -4.11
C VAL A 155 13.98 12.13 -3.57
N GLY A 156 14.09 12.09 -2.23
CA GLY A 156 15.10 11.30 -1.50
C GLY A 156 14.62 9.90 -1.11
N PRO A 157 15.40 9.11 -0.37
CA PRO A 157 15.09 7.70 -0.07
C PRO A 157 13.71 7.47 0.58
N GLN A 158 13.28 8.35 1.49
CA GLN A 158 11.97 8.26 2.12
C GLN A 158 10.83 8.56 1.14
N THR A 159 10.98 9.60 0.31
CA THR A 159 10.02 9.92 -0.76
C THR A 159 9.95 8.75 -1.75
N TRP A 160 11.10 8.21 -2.17
CA TRP A 160 11.17 7.04 -3.04
C TRP A 160 10.46 5.83 -2.45
N GLN A 161 10.71 5.52 -1.17
CA GLN A 161 10.08 4.41 -0.49
C GLN A 161 8.56 4.52 -0.51
N GLN A 162 8.00 5.72 -0.34
CA GLN A 162 6.55 5.94 -0.49
C GLN A 162 6.08 5.85 -1.94
N LEU A 163 6.86 6.40 -2.88
CA LEU A 163 6.54 6.40 -4.31
C LEU A 163 6.42 4.98 -4.88
N VAL A 164 7.37 4.10 -4.54
CA VAL A 164 7.41 2.71 -5.05
C VAL A 164 6.79 1.69 -4.09
N GLY A 165 6.83 1.92 -2.77
CA GLY A 165 6.40 0.94 -1.75
C GLY A 165 4.89 0.85 -1.53
N GLN A 166 4.11 1.82 -1.99
CA GLN A 166 2.65 1.70 -2.09
C GLN A 166 2.32 0.87 -3.35
N GLY A 167 2.13 -0.45 -3.18
CA GLY A 167 1.85 -1.41 -4.25
C GLY A 167 2.99 -2.41 -4.45
N GLY A 168 2.94 -3.53 -3.72
CA GLY A 168 3.78 -4.69 -4.04
C GLY A 168 3.54 -5.07 -5.49
N SER A 169 4.55 -4.92 -6.35
CA SER A 169 4.40 -4.95 -7.81
C SER A 169 3.86 -6.28 -8.32
N GLY A 170 2.55 -6.29 -8.43
CA GLY A 170 1.74 -7.02 -9.36
C GLY A 170 0.49 -6.17 -9.58
N GLY A 171 0.47 -5.30 -10.59
CA GLY A 171 -0.78 -4.69 -11.11
C GLY A 171 -1.76 -4.02 -10.13
N GLY A 172 -1.32 -3.34 -9.07
CA GLY A 172 -2.22 -2.68 -8.11
C GLY A 172 -2.62 -3.55 -6.91
N TYR A 173 -1.86 -4.60 -6.63
CA TYR A 173 -2.07 -5.50 -5.50
C TYR A 173 -0.99 -5.35 -4.41
N SER A 174 -1.24 -5.89 -3.23
CA SER A 174 -0.30 -6.01 -2.11
C SER A 174 -0.49 -7.36 -1.42
N LEU A 175 0.55 -7.86 -0.75
CA LEU A 175 0.37 -8.95 0.21
C LEU A 175 -0.52 -8.48 1.36
N PRO A 176 -1.39 -9.36 1.91
CA PRO A 176 -2.30 -9.03 3.00
C PRO A 176 -1.61 -8.94 4.37
N VAL A 177 -0.35 -9.39 4.45
CA VAL A 177 0.55 -9.21 5.58
C VAL A 177 1.95 -8.87 5.04
N ALA A 178 2.81 -8.29 5.86
CA ALA A 178 4.20 -8.08 5.47
C ALA A 178 4.86 -9.41 5.05
N ARG A 179 5.73 -9.38 4.02
CA ARG A 179 6.37 -10.59 3.46
C ARG A 179 7.10 -11.47 4.48
N GLY A 180 7.65 -10.88 5.53
CA GLY A 180 8.32 -11.62 6.61
C GLY A 180 7.38 -12.21 7.66
N ALA A 181 6.08 -11.86 7.64
CA ALA A 181 5.11 -12.33 8.62
C ALA A 181 4.57 -13.73 8.31
N ALA A 182 4.61 -14.16 7.06
CA ALA A 182 4.22 -15.50 6.62
C ALA A 182 5.16 -15.99 5.52
N SER A 183 5.54 -17.26 5.57
CA SER A 183 6.38 -17.86 4.52
C SER A 183 5.62 -17.95 3.19
N ARG A 184 6.35 -18.03 2.08
CA ARG A 184 5.77 -18.32 0.76
C ARG A 184 4.88 -19.57 0.79
N ASP A 185 5.34 -20.62 1.46
CA ASP A 185 4.63 -21.90 1.53
C ASP A 185 3.28 -21.76 2.24
N ALA A 186 3.15 -20.84 3.21
CA ALA A 186 1.87 -20.57 3.86
C ALA A 186 0.80 -20.07 2.87
N TYR A 187 1.19 -19.31 1.84
CA TYR A 187 0.30 -18.83 0.79
C TYR A 187 -0.16 -19.93 -0.19
N GLY A 188 0.58 -21.04 -0.28
CA GLY A 188 0.24 -22.20 -1.12
C GLY A 188 -0.33 -23.38 -0.34
N ALA A 189 -0.35 -23.31 0.99
CA ALA A 189 -0.85 -24.40 1.82
C ALA A 189 -2.39 -24.50 1.72
N PRO A 190 -2.95 -25.74 1.72
CA PRO A 190 -4.38 -25.97 1.86
C PRO A 190 -4.87 -25.63 3.28
N HIS A 191 -6.00 -24.94 3.41
CA HIS A 191 -6.53 -24.52 4.72
C HIS A 191 -8.03 -24.70 4.94
N HIS A 192 -8.85 -24.69 3.88
CA HIS A 192 -10.32 -24.86 3.94
C HIS A 192 -10.82 -25.87 2.91
N ASP A 193 -12.04 -26.35 3.10
CA ASP A 193 -12.80 -27.14 2.12
C ASP A 193 -13.53 -26.27 1.07
N TYR A 194 -13.33 -24.95 1.10
CA TYR A 194 -13.83 -23.96 0.15
C TYR A 194 -12.74 -22.95 -0.26
N PRO A 195 -12.95 -22.13 -1.31
CA PRO A 195 -11.93 -21.22 -1.85
C PRO A 195 -11.60 -20.03 -0.93
N ALA A 196 -10.73 -20.27 0.03
CA ALA A 196 -10.17 -19.27 0.95
C ALA A 196 -8.69 -19.55 1.25
N LEU A 197 -8.02 -18.56 1.86
CA LEU A 197 -6.64 -18.65 2.31
C LEU A 197 -6.57 -18.31 3.79
N ASP A 198 -5.92 -19.16 4.59
CA ASP A 198 -5.51 -18.82 5.94
C ASP A 198 -4.01 -18.58 6.01
N LEU A 199 -3.61 -17.44 6.58
CA LEU A 199 -2.21 -17.16 6.88
C LEU A 199 -1.99 -17.27 8.39
N PRO A 200 -1.17 -18.22 8.86
CA PRO A 200 -0.88 -18.39 10.28
C PRO A 200 0.04 -17.26 10.75
N VAL A 201 -0.57 -16.20 11.27
CA VAL A 201 0.13 -15.02 11.80
C VAL A 201 -0.31 -14.74 13.23
N GLY A 202 0.65 -14.40 14.10
CA GLY A 202 0.37 -14.11 15.51
C GLY A 202 -0.53 -12.89 15.69
N THR A 203 -1.29 -12.83 16.79
CA THR A 203 -2.13 -11.68 17.16
C THR A 203 -1.32 -10.37 17.13
N GLY A 204 -1.90 -9.32 16.56
CA GLY A 204 -1.24 -8.01 16.45
C GLY A 204 -0.46 -7.82 15.16
N THR A 205 -0.44 -8.80 14.25
CA THR A 205 0.19 -8.64 12.94
C THR A 205 -0.63 -7.67 12.08
N PRO A 206 -0.02 -6.61 11.50
CA PRO A 206 -0.70 -5.71 10.58
C PRO A 206 -1.31 -6.45 9.38
N LEU A 207 -2.61 -6.23 9.15
CA LEU A 207 -3.34 -6.73 7.98
C LEU A 207 -3.54 -5.61 6.98
N LEU A 208 -3.13 -5.86 5.74
CA LEU A 208 -3.03 -4.86 4.69
C LEU A 208 -4.08 -5.09 3.60
N ALA A 209 -4.59 -4.01 3.00
CA ALA A 209 -5.48 -4.06 1.86
C ALA A 209 -4.77 -4.71 0.67
N VAL A 210 -5.32 -5.78 0.11
CA VAL A 210 -4.70 -6.51 -1.01
C VAL A 210 -4.79 -5.75 -2.31
N THR A 211 -5.69 -4.77 -2.42
CA THR A 211 -5.82 -3.86 -3.56
C THR A 211 -6.43 -2.53 -3.09
N SER A 212 -6.47 -1.52 -3.94
CA SER A 212 -7.19 -0.27 -3.67
C SER A 212 -8.71 -0.50 -3.72
N GLY A 213 -9.47 0.23 -2.91
CA GLY A 213 -10.91 0.07 -2.86
C GLY A 213 -11.56 0.69 -1.63
N VAL A 214 -12.83 0.36 -1.38
CA VAL A 214 -13.58 0.82 -0.22
C VAL A 214 -13.59 -0.25 0.88
N ALA A 215 -13.04 0.08 2.05
CA ALA A 215 -12.98 -0.81 3.19
C ALA A 215 -14.20 -0.65 4.11
N GLU A 216 -15.00 -1.70 4.28
CA GLU A 216 -16.16 -1.73 5.18
C GLU A 216 -15.89 -2.66 6.35
N ARG A 217 -16.12 -2.20 7.58
CA ARG A 217 -15.91 -3.04 8.77
C ARG A 217 -16.96 -4.15 8.85
N VAL A 218 -16.51 -5.34 9.21
CA VAL A 218 -17.34 -6.51 9.51
C VAL A 218 -17.25 -6.82 10.99
N SER A 219 -18.38 -7.18 11.61
CA SER A 219 -18.46 -7.64 13.00
C SER A 219 -19.62 -8.62 13.16
N ASN A 220 -19.34 -9.93 13.25
CA ASN A 220 -20.34 -10.98 13.47
C ASN A 220 -19.70 -12.25 14.06
N ASP A 221 -20.51 -13.23 14.46
CA ASP A 221 -20.02 -14.43 15.13
C ASP A 221 -19.13 -15.33 14.24
N ARG A 222 -19.37 -15.33 12.92
CA ARG A 222 -18.55 -16.13 11.98
C ARG A 222 -17.16 -15.51 11.81
N CYS A 223 -17.11 -14.26 11.37
CA CYS A 223 -15.89 -13.56 11.00
C CYS A 223 -15.15 -12.98 12.22
N GLY A 224 -15.85 -12.74 13.32
CA GLY A 224 -15.36 -11.88 14.39
C GLY A 224 -15.27 -10.44 13.88
N TYR A 225 -14.19 -9.75 14.25
CA TYR A 225 -13.85 -8.48 13.63
C TYR A 225 -13.18 -8.72 12.29
N GLY A 226 -13.58 -7.94 11.29
CA GLY A 226 -13.09 -8.09 9.93
C GLY A 226 -13.26 -6.85 9.07
N TYR A 227 -12.88 -7.00 7.80
CA TYR A 227 -13.19 -6.05 6.74
C TYR A 227 -13.70 -6.75 5.50
N GLN A 228 -14.68 -6.16 4.85
CA GLN A 228 -15.00 -6.40 3.46
C GLN A 228 -14.43 -5.24 2.64
N LEU A 229 -13.43 -5.53 1.82
CA LEU A 229 -12.84 -4.56 0.90
C LEU A 229 -13.47 -4.77 -0.48
N ARG A 230 -14.21 -3.77 -0.96
CA ARG A 230 -14.70 -3.73 -2.35
C ARG A 230 -13.58 -3.12 -3.20
N GLY A 231 -12.86 -3.98 -3.92
CA GLY A 231 -11.71 -3.58 -4.71
C GLY A 231 -12.12 -2.81 -5.96
N ASP A 232 -11.27 -1.86 -6.36
CA ASP A 232 -11.42 -1.11 -7.61
C ASP A 232 -11.25 -2.03 -8.84
N ASP A 233 -10.69 -3.23 -8.64
CA ASP A 233 -10.59 -4.34 -9.59
C ASP A 233 -11.91 -5.10 -9.83
N GLY A 234 -12.99 -4.69 -9.15
CA GLY A 234 -14.31 -5.30 -9.25
C GLY A 234 -14.49 -6.58 -8.43
N ALA A 235 -13.50 -6.98 -7.63
CA ALA A 235 -13.60 -8.07 -6.68
C ALA A 235 -13.96 -7.59 -5.27
N THR A 236 -14.33 -8.52 -4.40
CA THR A 236 -14.52 -8.26 -2.98
C THR A 236 -13.64 -9.19 -2.17
N TYR A 237 -12.97 -8.64 -1.17
CA TYR A 237 -12.03 -9.34 -0.30
C TYR A 237 -12.54 -9.34 1.14
N LEU A 238 -12.73 -10.51 1.73
CA LEU A 238 -13.15 -10.63 3.12
C LEU A 238 -11.94 -10.98 4.00
N TYR A 239 -11.72 -10.18 5.03
CA TYR A 239 -10.71 -10.39 6.06
C TYR A 239 -11.42 -10.71 7.37
N CYS A 240 -11.05 -11.80 8.03
CA CYS A 240 -11.66 -12.20 9.30
C CYS A 240 -10.64 -12.45 10.41
N HIS A 241 -11.18 -12.57 11.63
CA HIS A 241 -10.52 -12.90 12.88
C HIS A 241 -9.60 -11.81 13.42
N LEU A 242 -9.81 -10.53 13.06
CA LEU A 242 -9.02 -9.41 13.56
C LEU A 242 -9.15 -9.26 15.08
N SER A 243 -8.09 -8.80 15.74
CA SER A 243 -8.16 -8.32 17.13
C SER A 243 -8.63 -6.86 17.20
N GLN A 244 -8.39 -6.08 16.15
CA GLN A 244 -8.68 -4.65 16.13
C GLN A 244 -8.95 -4.12 14.71
N HIS A 245 -9.96 -3.26 14.57
CA HIS A 245 -10.16 -2.39 13.40
C HIS A 245 -9.31 -1.11 13.54
N GLN A 246 -8.55 -0.75 12.50
CA GLN A 246 -7.78 0.50 12.47
C GLN A 246 -8.27 1.47 11.39
N ALA A 247 -8.49 1.01 10.16
CA ALA A 247 -9.12 1.82 9.12
C ALA A 247 -10.57 2.21 9.49
N GLY A 248 -11.04 3.36 8.99
CA GLY A 248 -12.46 3.73 9.09
C GLY A 248 -13.35 2.75 8.30
N SER A 249 -14.66 2.73 8.59
CA SER A 249 -15.61 2.01 7.73
C SER A 249 -16.09 2.93 6.61
N GLY A 250 -16.18 2.41 5.38
CA GLY A 250 -16.59 3.16 4.19
C GLY A 250 -15.51 4.07 3.61
N VAL A 251 -14.25 3.92 4.02
CA VAL A 251 -13.14 4.76 3.56
C VAL A 251 -12.48 4.15 2.32
N GLN A 252 -12.08 5.00 1.37
CA GLN A 252 -11.18 4.59 0.30
C GLN A 252 -9.80 4.30 0.90
N VAL A 253 -9.23 3.15 0.54
CA VAL A 253 -7.89 2.72 0.90
C VAL A 253 -7.11 2.37 -0.36
N GLU A 254 -5.80 2.55 -0.31
CA GLU A 254 -4.90 2.07 -1.35
C GLU A 254 -4.40 0.66 -1.03
N ALA A 255 -3.98 -0.09 -2.05
CA ALA A 255 -3.27 -1.36 -1.85
C ALA A 255 -2.09 -1.19 -0.88
N GLY A 256 -2.02 -2.04 0.14
CA GLY A 256 -1.01 -1.99 1.20
C GLY A 256 -1.41 -1.15 2.43
N THR A 257 -2.54 -0.43 2.38
CA THR A 257 -3.06 0.31 3.54
C THR A 257 -3.38 -0.66 4.67
N GLN A 258 -2.93 -0.37 5.89
CA GLN A 258 -3.26 -1.16 7.07
C GLN A 258 -4.74 -1.02 7.45
N LEU A 259 -5.47 -2.14 7.41
CA LEU A 259 -6.88 -2.22 7.75
C LEU A 259 -7.09 -2.44 9.25
N GLY A 260 -6.27 -3.31 9.84
CA GLY A 260 -6.39 -3.72 11.23
C GLY A 260 -5.27 -4.65 11.66
N LEU A 261 -5.48 -5.32 12.78
CA LEU A 261 -4.52 -6.25 13.37
C LEU A 261 -5.13 -7.66 13.42
N SER A 262 -4.34 -8.67 13.09
CA SER A 262 -4.73 -10.08 13.21
C SER A 262 -5.08 -10.44 14.66
N GLY A 263 -5.87 -11.48 14.83
CA GLY A 263 -6.29 -11.98 16.14
C GLY A 263 -6.95 -13.34 15.98
N SER A 264 -7.86 -13.66 16.91
CA SER A 264 -8.60 -14.93 16.94
C SER A 264 -10.05 -14.69 17.37
N THR A 265 -10.71 -13.66 16.82
CA THR A 265 -12.11 -13.33 17.14
C THR A 265 -13.09 -14.11 16.25
N GLY A 266 -14.36 -14.22 16.66
CA GLY A 266 -15.36 -14.98 15.91
C GLY A 266 -15.12 -16.49 15.95
N ASN A 267 -15.43 -17.18 14.86
CA ASN A 267 -15.24 -18.63 14.75
C ASN A 267 -13.78 -18.97 14.37
N SER A 268 -12.88 -18.88 15.33
CA SER A 268 -11.45 -19.20 15.14
C SER A 268 -10.89 -19.94 16.36
N THR A 269 -10.01 -20.91 16.09
CA THR A 269 -9.34 -21.73 17.12
C THR A 269 -7.93 -21.21 17.47
N GLY A 270 -7.44 -20.21 16.75
CA GLY A 270 -6.14 -19.59 17.01
C GLY A 270 -5.81 -18.43 16.06
N PRO A 271 -4.80 -17.62 16.37
CA PRO A 271 -4.50 -16.44 15.58
C PRO A 271 -4.11 -16.73 14.13
N HIS A 272 -4.85 -16.14 13.19
CA HIS A 272 -4.57 -16.18 11.76
C HIS A 272 -5.29 -15.05 11.02
N LEU A 273 -4.90 -14.79 9.78
CA LEU A 273 -5.74 -14.07 8.82
C LEU A 273 -6.52 -15.09 8.00
N HIS A 274 -7.84 -14.99 7.97
CA HIS A 274 -8.67 -15.64 6.97
C HIS A 274 -9.01 -14.65 5.84
N LEU A 275 -8.73 -15.04 4.59
CA LEU A 275 -8.93 -14.23 3.39
C LEU A 275 -9.81 -14.96 2.37
N GLU A 276 -10.93 -14.36 2.00
CA GLU A 276 -11.74 -14.81 0.87
C GLU A 276 -11.68 -13.81 -0.29
N VAL A 277 -11.81 -14.30 -1.53
CA VAL A 277 -11.94 -13.48 -2.74
C VAL A 277 -13.25 -13.83 -3.43
N ASN A 278 -14.08 -12.84 -3.72
CA ASN A 278 -15.31 -13.00 -4.50
C ASN A 278 -15.22 -12.13 -5.76
N ALA A 279 -15.37 -12.75 -6.93
CA ALA A 279 -15.28 -12.04 -8.21
C ALA A 279 -16.16 -12.72 -9.28
N GLY A 280 -16.82 -11.89 -10.10
CA GLY A 280 -17.73 -12.38 -11.14
C GLY A 280 -18.86 -13.26 -10.60
N GLY A 281 -19.38 -12.94 -9.41
CA GLY A 281 -20.49 -13.66 -8.78
C GLY A 281 -20.15 -15.01 -8.14
N ALA A 282 -18.86 -15.38 -8.02
CA ALA A 282 -18.44 -16.61 -7.35
C ALA A 282 -17.25 -16.38 -6.41
N GLN A 283 -17.15 -17.24 -5.40
CA GLN A 283 -15.97 -17.32 -4.53
C GLN A 283 -14.81 -17.95 -5.31
N ARG A 284 -13.62 -17.38 -5.15
CA ARG A 284 -12.43 -17.67 -5.94
C ARG A 284 -11.28 -18.04 -5.04
N CYS A 285 -10.46 -18.98 -5.51
CA CYS A 285 -9.28 -19.39 -4.78
C CYS A 285 -8.26 -18.23 -4.74
N PRO A 286 -7.88 -17.72 -3.55
CA PRO A 286 -6.95 -16.60 -3.46
C PRO A 286 -5.49 -16.99 -3.79
N GLN A 287 -5.13 -18.27 -3.71
CA GLN A 287 -3.73 -18.72 -3.81
C GLN A 287 -3.02 -18.26 -5.10
N PRO A 288 -3.57 -18.42 -6.33
CA PRO A 288 -2.88 -17.99 -7.54
C PRO A 288 -2.62 -16.47 -7.57
N LEU A 289 -3.58 -15.69 -7.04
CA LEU A 289 -3.43 -14.24 -6.90
C LEU A 289 -2.31 -13.91 -5.90
N MET A 290 -2.40 -14.45 -4.69
CA MET A 290 -1.49 -14.12 -3.61
C MET A 290 -0.08 -14.66 -3.83
N LEU A 291 0.08 -15.84 -4.45
CA LEU A 291 1.38 -16.37 -4.84
C LEU A 291 2.02 -15.54 -5.96
N ALA A 292 1.24 -15.05 -6.94
CA ALA A 292 1.77 -14.14 -7.95
C ALA A 292 2.27 -12.83 -7.32
N VAL A 293 1.49 -12.24 -6.41
CA VAL A 293 1.91 -11.04 -5.66
C VAL A 293 3.13 -11.34 -4.78
N TYR A 294 3.18 -12.53 -4.15
CA TYR A 294 4.35 -12.97 -3.39
C TYR A 294 5.56 -13.17 -4.31
N ASP A 295 5.41 -13.69 -5.52
CA ASP A 295 6.55 -13.94 -6.40
C ASP A 295 6.98 -12.69 -7.19
N GLY A 296 6.25 -11.57 -7.04
CA GLY A 296 6.47 -10.36 -7.85
C GLY A 296 6.09 -10.58 -9.32
N ALA A 297 5.20 -11.55 -9.59
CA ALA A 297 4.66 -11.83 -10.90
C ALA A 297 3.38 -11.03 -11.13
N ALA A 298 3.01 -10.81 -12.40
CA ALA A 298 1.73 -10.22 -12.75
C ALA A 298 0.57 -11.10 -12.21
N PRO A 299 -0.30 -10.56 -11.34
CA PRO A 299 -1.40 -11.32 -10.78
C PRO A 299 -2.47 -11.60 -11.83
N PRO A 300 -3.09 -12.79 -11.82
CA PRO A 300 -4.28 -13.04 -12.62
C PRO A 300 -5.42 -12.12 -12.20
N ALA A 301 -6.25 -11.70 -13.16
CA ALA A 301 -7.46 -10.95 -12.85
C ALA A 301 -8.38 -11.77 -11.92
N PRO A 302 -9.00 -11.18 -10.89
CA PRO A 302 -9.80 -11.93 -9.92
C PRO A 302 -10.93 -12.75 -10.54
N GLY A 303 -11.57 -12.26 -11.60
CA GLY A 303 -12.63 -12.99 -12.31
C GLY A 303 -12.16 -14.27 -13.02
N GLY A 304 -10.86 -14.39 -13.31
CA GLY A 304 -10.24 -15.56 -13.92
C GLY A 304 -9.69 -16.57 -12.91
N LEU A 305 -9.80 -16.29 -11.61
CA LEU A 305 -9.35 -17.21 -10.58
C LEU A 305 -10.21 -18.49 -10.55
N PRO A 306 -9.63 -19.64 -10.16
CA PRO A 306 -10.38 -20.89 -10.00
C PRO A 306 -11.49 -20.77 -8.95
N THR A 307 -12.64 -21.42 -9.17
CA THR A 307 -13.70 -21.59 -8.15
C THR A 307 -13.49 -22.80 -7.25
N GLY A 308 -12.46 -23.60 -7.51
CA GLY A 308 -12.03 -24.75 -6.70
C GLY A 308 -10.51 -24.84 -6.73
N GLY A 309 -9.90 -25.68 -5.89
CA GLY A 309 -8.44 -25.87 -5.90
C GLY A 309 -7.64 -24.87 -5.05
N CYS A 310 -8.24 -24.35 -3.97
CA CYS A 310 -7.46 -23.88 -2.80
C CYS A 310 -7.08 -25.02 -1.85
N ILE A 311 -7.30 -26.25 -2.31
CA ILE A 311 -7.13 -27.50 -1.61
C ILE A 311 -6.14 -28.29 -2.45
N GLY A 312 -5.13 -28.85 -1.80
CA GLY A 312 -4.20 -29.82 -2.40
C GLY A 312 -4.91 -31.10 -2.81
#